data_AF-A0A7W1MVX6-F1
#
_entry.id   AF-A0A7W1MVX6-F1
#
_cell.length_a   1.000
_cell.length_b   1.000
_cell.length_c   1.000
_cell.angle_alpha   90.00
_cell.angle_beta   90.00
_cell.angle_gamma   90.00
#
_symmetry.space_group_name_H-M   'P 1'
#
loop_
_entity.id
_entity.type
_entity.pdbx_description
1 polymer ?
#
loop_
_entity_poly.entity_id
_entity_poly.type
_entity_poly.pdbx_seq_one_letter_code
_entity_poly.pdbx_strand_id
1 'polypeptide(L)'
;LVLTCGKNSNGKEFPSLAVQLNPSTMIYEPDDMFDLEGWREEVAGGSRSSNRKSYSPSVVKEVLGGAKMLKKGLRQALVAETGCCSSRAYELIDEAEKERSIRRNRTSQLYEITA
;
A
#
# COMPACT_ATOMS: atom_id res chain seq x y z
N LEU A 1 13.68 1.76 24.31
CA LEU A 1 12.91 3.00 24.58
C LEU A 1 12.77 3.73 23.24
N VAL A 2 11.56 4.01 22.76
CA VAL A 2 11.35 4.76 21.50
C VAL A 2 10.90 6.17 21.88
N LEU A 3 11.76 7.17 21.62
CA LEU A 3 11.51 8.58 21.93
C LEU A 3 11.09 9.32 20.65
N THR A 4 9.80 9.54 20.47
CA THR A 4 9.27 10.36 19.36
C THR A 4 8.75 11.68 19.90
N CYS A 5 9.32 12.80 19.45
CA CYS A 5 8.79 14.14 19.77
C CYS A 5 7.58 14.43 18.88
N GLY A 6 6.37 14.33 19.45
CA GLY A 6 5.09 14.58 18.76
C GLY A 6 4.74 16.07 18.57
N LYS A 7 5.69 16.94 18.24
CA LYS A 7 5.39 18.32 17.85
C LYS A 7 5.75 18.54 16.39
N ASN A 8 4.74 18.95 15.61
CA ASN A 8 4.83 19.42 14.24
C ASN A 8 6.12 20.23 14.02
N SER A 9 7.11 19.62 13.39
CA SER A 9 8.40 20.22 13.11
C SER A 9 8.75 19.87 11.67
N ASN A 10 8.59 20.82 10.75
CA ASN A 10 9.21 20.76 9.43
C ASN A 10 10.75 20.90 9.52
N GLY A 11 11.34 20.71 10.70
CA GLY A 11 12.78 20.62 10.90
C GLY A 11 13.31 19.30 10.39
N LYS A 12 14.60 19.30 10.01
CA LYS A 12 15.29 18.09 9.56
C LYS A 12 15.26 17.03 10.68
N GLU A 13 14.83 15.83 10.33
CA GLU A 13 14.85 14.68 11.25
C GLU A 13 16.30 14.41 11.69
N PHE A 14 16.47 14.14 12.99
CA PHE A 14 17.78 13.71 13.50
C PHE A 14 18.06 12.28 13.04
N PRO A 15 19.33 11.94 12.75
CA PRO A 15 19.70 10.55 12.50
C PRO A 15 19.25 9.66 13.66
N SER A 16 18.69 8.50 13.35
CA SER A 16 18.40 7.51 14.38
C SER A 16 19.70 6.93 14.94
N LEU A 17 19.68 6.63 16.24
CA LEU A 17 20.83 6.09 16.97
C LEU A 17 20.33 4.99 17.92
N ALA A 18 21.10 3.93 18.05
CA ALA A 18 20.88 2.91 19.07
C ALA A 18 21.54 3.32 20.37
N VAL A 19 20.89 3.06 21.50
CA VAL A 19 21.46 3.33 22.83
C VAL A 19 21.30 2.11 23.72
N GLN A 20 22.34 1.82 24.50
CA GLN A 20 22.35 0.77 25.51
C GLN A 20 22.50 1.39 26.90
N LEU A 21 21.83 0.80 27.89
CA LEU A 21 21.99 1.21 29.29
C LEU A 21 23.31 0.66 29.83
N ASN A 22 24.20 1.55 30.26
CA ASN A 22 25.39 1.17 31.00
C ASN A 22 25.02 0.85 32.46
N PRO A 23 25.17 -0.40 32.93
CA PRO A 23 24.69 -0.81 34.26
C PRO A 23 25.51 -0.21 35.42
N SER A 24 26.73 0.25 35.15
CA SER A 24 27.62 0.81 36.17
C SER A 24 27.34 2.29 36.41
N THR A 25 27.05 3.04 35.36
CA THR A 25 26.76 4.48 35.43
C THR A 25 25.27 4.78 35.46
N MET A 26 24.43 3.79 35.09
CA MET A 26 22.98 3.93 34.89
C MET A 26 22.63 5.01 33.85
N ILE A 27 23.54 5.26 32.90
CA ILE A 27 23.38 6.24 31.80
C ILE A 27 23.24 5.48 30.48
N TYR A 28 22.41 5.99 29.57
CA TYR A 28 22.31 5.47 28.21
C TYR A 28 23.46 6.00 27.37
N GLU A 29 24.18 5.10 26.73
CA GLU A 29 25.31 5.40 25.84
C GLU A 29 24.99 4.93 24.42
N PRO A 30 25.52 5.61 23.37
CA PRO A 30 25.41 5.14 22.00
C PRO A 30 25.97 3.72 21.85
N ASP A 31 25.23 2.87 21.14
CA ASP A 31 25.67 1.53 20.76
C ASP A 31 25.95 1.50 19.24
N ASP A 32 27.22 1.67 18.87
CA ASP A 32 27.66 1.69 17.48
C ASP A 32 27.66 0.28 16.83
N MET A 33 27.48 -0.77 17.64
CA MET A 33 27.45 -2.17 17.16
C MET A 33 26.04 -2.66 16.85
N PHE A 34 25.01 -1.91 17.24
CA PHE A 34 23.63 -2.27 16.98
C PHE A 34 23.27 -2.05 15.51
N ASP A 35 22.80 -3.10 14.85
CA ASP A 35 22.29 -3.03 13.47
C ASP A 35 20.90 -2.37 13.43
N LEU A 36 20.89 -1.04 13.29
CA LEU A 36 19.68 -0.25 13.17
C LEU A 36 18.86 -0.60 11.92
N GLU A 37 19.50 -0.95 10.81
CA GLU A 37 18.82 -1.24 9.55
C GLU A 37 18.18 -2.63 9.61
N GLY A 38 18.91 -3.65 10.08
CA GLY A 38 18.37 -4.99 10.29
C GLY A 38 17.20 -4.99 11.29
N TRP A 39 17.31 -4.25 12.39
CA TRP A 39 16.21 -4.09 13.33
C TRP A 39 15.00 -3.38 12.71
N ARG A 40 15.23 -2.33 11.90
CA ARG A 40 14.15 -1.65 11.17
C ARG A 40 13.45 -2.58 10.21
N GLU A 41 14.18 -3.42 9.49
CA GLU A 41 13.60 -4.41 8.58
C GLU A 41 12.76 -5.44 9.33
N GLU A 42 13.26 -5.94 10.47
CA GLU A 42 12.54 -6.89 11.32
C GLU A 42 11.26 -6.28 11.91
N VAL A 43 11.33 -5.05 12.42
CA VAL A 43 10.19 -4.37 13.08
C VAL A 43 9.21 -3.77 12.06
N ALA A 44 9.69 -3.18 10.97
CA ALA A 44 8.84 -2.60 9.91
C ALA A 44 8.31 -3.65 8.92
N GLY A 45 8.88 -4.86 8.92
CA GLY A 45 8.48 -6.00 8.09
C GLY A 45 7.00 -6.42 8.24
N GLY A 46 6.31 -5.96 9.29
CA GLY A 46 4.88 -6.17 9.48
C GLY A 46 3.95 -5.22 8.72
N SER A 47 4.38 -4.00 8.33
CA SER A 47 3.41 -2.95 7.93
C SER A 47 3.52 -2.40 6.51
N ARG A 48 4.61 -2.61 5.77
CA ARG A 48 4.70 -2.15 4.38
C ARG A 48 5.41 -3.18 3.52
N SER A 49 4.66 -4.24 3.24
CA SER A 49 4.96 -5.16 2.15
C SER A 49 5.35 -4.35 0.89
N SER A 50 6.64 -4.31 0.61
CA SER A 50 7.24 -4.04 -0.70
C SER A 50 6.80 -5.08 -1.75
N ASN A 51 6.02 -6.08 -1.31
CA ASN A 51 5.37 -7.09 -2.11
C ASN A 51 3.86 -6.83 -2.30
N ARG A 52 3.40 -5.57 -2.15
CA ARG A 52 2.11 -5.20 -2.75
C ARG A 52 2.27 -5.40 -4.24
N LYS A 53 1.73 -6.51 -4.76
CA LYS A 53 1.48 -6.68 -6.20
C LYS A 53 0.93 -5.36 -6.70
N SER A 54 1.72 -4.65 -7.49
CA SER A 54 1.29 -3.40 -8.09
C SER A 54 0.28 -3.78 -9.15
N TYR A 55 -1.01 -3.74 -8.79
CA TYR A 55 -2.08 -4.02 -9.72
C TYR A 55 -2.19 -2.81 -10.65
N SER A 56 -1.85 -3.00 -11.92
CA SER A 56 -2.10 -1.99 -12.94
C SER A 56 -3.59 -1.97 -13.29
N PRO A 57 -4.17 -0.80 -13.62
CA PRO A 57 -5.54 -0.71 -14.10
C PRO A 57 -5.81 -1.51 -15.38
N SER A 58 -4.77 -1.95 -16.10
CA SER A 58 -4.88 -2.83 -17.27
C SER A 58 -5.49 -4.20 -16.94
N VAL A 59 -5.28 -4.72 -15.73
CA VAL A 59 -5.88 -5.99 -15.29
C VAL A 59 -7.42 -5.92 -15.32
N VAL A 60 -7.99 -4.73 -15.11
CA VAL A 60 -9.44 -4.52 -15.20
C VAL A 60 -9.95 -4.74 -16.63
N LYS A 61 -9.17 -4.38 -17.66
CA LYS A 61 -9.53 -4.66 -19.06
C LYS A 61 -9.50 -6.15 -19.35
N GLU A 62 -8.46 -6.84 -18.88
CA GLU A 62 -8.28 -8.28 -19.06
C GLU A 62 -9.43 -9.06 -18.42
N VAL A 63 -9.78 -8.73 -17.18
CA VAL A 63 -10.91 -9.35 -16.47
C VAL A 63 -12.26 -9.03 -17.13
N LEU A 64 -12.41 -7.83 -17.72
CA LEU A 64 -13.65 -7.47 -18.39
C LEU A 64 -13.81 -8.20 -19.73
N GLY A 65 -12.72 -8.49 -20.46
CA GLY A 65 -12.69 -9.39 -21.62
C GLY A 65 -13.69 -9.09 -22.75
N GLY A 66 -14.26 -7.88 -22.80
CA GLY A 66 -15.33 -7.49 -23.73
C GLY A 66 -16.76 -7.79 -23.24
N ALA A 67 -16.92 -8.43 -22.08
CA ALA A 67 -18.21 -8.63 -21.44
C ALA A 67 -18.71 -7.32 -20.80
N LYS A 68 -20.04 -7.15 -20.73
CA LYS A 68 -20.66 -6.02 -20.04
C LYS A 68 -21.03 -6.45 -18.63
N MET A 69 -20.40 -5.85 -17.61
CA MET A 69 -20.60 -6.24 -16.22
C MET A 69 -21.01 -5.06 -15.33
N LEU A 70 -21.82 -5.35 -14.30
CA LEU A 70 -22.10 -4.38 -13.23
C LEU A 70 -20.86 -4.22 -12.33
N LYS A 71 -20.70 -3.04 -11.70
CA LYS A 71 -19.59 -2.74 -10.78
C LYS A 71 -19.36 -3.82 -9.71
N LYS A 72 -20.46 -4.39 -9.18
CA LYS A 72 -20.43 -5.47 -8.19
C LYS A 72 -19.85 -6.77 -8.74
N GLY A 73 -20.22 -7.14 -9.96
CA GLY A 73 -19.72 -8.34 -10.64
C GLY A 73 -18.26 -8.19 -11.04
N LEU A 74 -17.89 -7.03 -11.59
CA LEU A 74 -16.50 -6.72 -11.95
C LEU A 74 -15.58 -6.75 -10.73
N ARG A 75 -16.02 -6.22 -9.58
CA ARG A 75 -15.29 -6.33 -8.32
C ARG A 75 -15.09 -7.80 -7.91
N GLN A 76 -16.14 -8.62 -7.97
CA GLN A 76 -16.03 -10.03 -7.59
C GLN A 76 -15.06 -10.79 -8.49
N ALA A 77 -15.12 -10.55 -9.79
CA ALA A 77 -14.19 -11.12 -10.76
C ALA A 77 -12.74 -10.66 -10.50
N LEU A 78 -12.52 -9.37 -10.23
CA LEU A 78 -11.20 -8.83 -9.90
C LEU A 78 -10.63 -9.45 -8.63
N VAL A 79 -11.43 -9.56 -7.56
CA VAL A 79 -10.98 -10.16 -6.31
C VAL A 79 -10.65 -11.65 -6.51
N ALA A 80 -11.43 -12.38 -7.31
CA ALA A 80 -11.18 -13.79 -7.60
C ALA A 80 -9.89 -13.99 -8.41
N GLU A 81 -9.63 -13.16 -9.43
CA GLU A 81 -8.47 -13.28 -10.31
C GLU A 81 -7.18 -12.79 -9.63
N THR A 82 -7.25 -11.65 -8.94
CA THR A 82 -6.05 -10.96 -8.41
C THR A 82 -5.78 -11.26 -6.94
N GLY A 83 -6.79 -11.67 -6.17
CA GLY A 83 -6.72 -11.81 -4.72
C GLY A 83 -6.66 -10.47 -3.96
N CYS A 84 -6.91 -9.33 -4.63
CA CYS A 84 -6.89 -8.02 -3.97
C CYS A 84 -8.08 -7.82 -3.02
N CYS A 85 -7.95 -6.91 -2.04
CA CYS A 85 -9.05 -6.59 -1.14
C CYS A 85 -10.17 -5.80 -1.87
N SER A 86 -11.40 -5.89 -1.35
CA SER A 86 -12.56 -5.26 -1.99
C SER A 86 -12.40 -3.74 -2.21
N SER A 87 -11.76 -3.03 -1.27
CA SER A 87 -11.51 -1.59 -1.40
C SER A 87 -10.55 -1.30 -2.55
N ARG A 88 -9.44 -2.06 -2.66
CA ARG A 88 -8.48 -1.89 -3.76
C ARG A 88 -9.09 -2.26 -5.11
N ALA A 89 -9.96 -3.27 -5.17
CA ALA A 89 -10.69 -3.60 -6.39
C ALA A 89 -11.56 -2.45 -6.89
N TYR A 90 -12.20 -1.68 -5.98
CA TYR A 90 -12.96 -0.49 -6.37
C TYR A 90 -12.06 0.65 -6.84
N GLU A 91 -10.95 0.90 -6.15
CA GLU A 91 -9.96 1.90 -6.58
C GLU A 91 -9.43 1.60 -7.99
N LEU A 92 -9.12 0.34 -8.29
CA LEU A 92 -8.67 -0.09 -9.62
C LEU A 92 -9.73 0.15 -10.70
N ILE A 93 -11.01 -0.09 -10.39
CA ILE A 93 -12.12 0.22 -11.32
C ILE A 93 -12.20 1.73 -11.56
N ASP A 94 -12.07 2.55 -10.51
CA ASP A 94 -12.15 4.01 -10.61
C ASP A 94 -10.91 4.60 -11.32
N GLU A 95 -9.71 4.03 -11.09
CA GLU A 95 -8.47 4.34 -11.82
C GLU A 95 -8.63 3.99 -13.31
N ALA A 96 -9.14 2.80 -13.64
CA ALA A 96 -9.41 2.39 -15.02
C ALA A 96 -10.46 3.27 -15.72
N GLU A 97 -11.46 3.77 -14.99
CA GLU A 97 -12.44 4.72 -15.50
C GLU A 97 -11.79 6.09 -15.79
N LYS A 98 -10.91 6.57 -14.90
CA LYS A 98 -10.12 7.81 -15.11
C LYS A 98 -9.18 7.72 -16.31
N GLU A 99 -8.51 6.57 -16.48
CA GLU A 99 -7.63 6.30 -17.62
C GLU A 99 -8.38 6.06 -18.93
N ARG A 100 -9.73 6.11 -18.91
CA ARG A 100 -10.62 5.82 -20.05
C ARG A 100 -10.45 4.39 -20.59
N SER A 101 -9.88 3.51 -19.79
CA SER A 101 -9.66 2.11 -20.09
C SER A 101 -10.98 1.32 -20.13
N ILE A 102 -11.94 1.75 -19.33
CA ILE A 102 -13.32 1.24 -19.30
C ILE A 102 -14.29 2.42 -19.30
N ARG A 103 -15.51 2.19 -19.81
CA ARG A 103 -16.58 3.18 -19.83
C ARG A 103 -17.80 2.63 -19.10
N ARG A 104 -18.39 3.47 -18.25
CA ARG A 104 -19.68 3.18 -17.64
C ARG A 104 -20.81 3.71 -18.52
N ASN A 105 -21.73 2.84 -18.91
CA ASN A 105 -22.97 3.23 -19.55
C ASN A 105 -23.95 3.76 -18.49
N ARG A 106 -24.41 5.00 -18.63
CA ARG A 106 -25.30 5.66 -17.66
C ARG A 106 -26.69 5.03 -17.59
N THR A 107 -27.18 4.45 -18.68
CA THR A 107 -28.54 3.89 -18.76
C THR A 107 -28.62 2.52 -18.10
N SER A 108 -27.65 1.65 -18.39
CA SER A 108 -27.63 0.26 -17.91
C SER A 108 -26.73 0.04 -16.70
N GLN A 109 -25.93 1.04 -16.30
CA GLN A 109 -24.93 0.95 -15.23
C GLN A 109 -23.86 -0.14 -15.47
N LEU A 110 -23.75 -0.61 -16.71
CA LEU A 110 -22.78 -1.62 -17.13
C LEU A 110 -21.46 -0.96 -17.52
N TYR A 111 -20.36 -1.61 -17.14
CA TYR A 111 -19.02 -1.27 -17.58
C TYR A 111 -18.69 -2.05 -18.85
N GLU A 112 -18.13 -1.37 -19.85
CA GLU A 112 -17.67 -1.92 -21.12
C GLU A 112 -16.26 -1.40 -21.43
N ILE A 113 -15.48 -2.14 -22.21
CA ILE A 113 -14.14 -1.70 -22.62
C ILE A 113 -14.30 -0.53 -23.61
N THR A 114 -13.53 0.53 -23.41
CA THR A 114 -13.43 1.62 -24.40
C THR A 114 -12.56 1.14 -25.55
N ALA A 115 -13.07 1.21 -26.78
CA ALA A 115 -12.31 0.92 -28.00
C ALA A 115 -11.19 1.93 -28.23
#